data_AF-A0A1V2A541-F1
#
_entry.id   AF-A0A1V2A541-F1
#
_cell.length_a   1.000
_cell.length_b   1.000
_cell.length_c   1.000
_cell.angle_alpha   90.00
_cell.angle_beta   90.00
_cell.angle_gamma   90.00
#
_symmetry.space_group_name_H-M   'P 1'
#
loop_
_entity.id
_entity.type
_entity.pdbx_description
1 polymer ?
#
loop_
_entity_poly.entity_id
_entity_poly.type
_entity_poly.pdbx_seq_one_letter_code
_entity_poly.pdbx_strand_id
1 'polypeptide(L)'
;MTVKVNAFKTLLFSFIIIYFLLPKSLEFNYNGIYQEVGNYLGPWYFQRMLLTVILSIFIVLNLKNIEMKVSNVLYLITITGISVIQIFFGEYTSFYVVIGILSALILSRMEYVNFSSIEIKFIKVIFLVYPIQYFLFRIHGRLTGSFLDPNISGYYLFLTYIFFRNYNNNIVSLIILSLGIFSFSRNFILAVVIFEILSLKFIKNLLSRFRFFLQMHLIVLLSIIFIFLVSSYYVNHVSYTQVTGGYERIMNIADSSNYSRFSANLDFVNRILQGDFLVMGNGTTMDEQSHHRPHNAFFRAMYRYGFIVGLIAILIFNEIMNKYVKNNFEIIGALMAYYMLLNDFITGNELILTLLILLLIVNKKSFKNPRVKEVGSLSS
;
A
#
# COMPACT_ATOMS: atom_id res chain seq x y z
N MET A 1 26.61 -10.92 10.40
CA MET A 1 25.27 -10.71 11.00
C MET A 1 24.98 -9.23 11.30
N THR A 2 25.89 -8.51 11.96
CA THR A 2 25.80 -7.08 12.31
C THR A 2 25.52 -6.13 11.12
N VAL A 3 26.16 -6.34 9.97
CA VAL A 3 25.94 -5.50 8.77
C VAL A 3 24.50 -5.60 8.25
N LYS A 4 23.89 -6.80 8.27
CA LYS A 4 22.50 -7.01 7.82
C LYS A 4 21.50 -6.30 8.73
N VAL A 5 21.73 -6.36 10.05
CA VAL A 5 20.88 -5.69 11.04
C VAL A 5 20.91 -4.17 10.88
N ASN A 6 22.10 -3.60 10.66
CA ASN A 6 22.24 -2.16 10.47
C ASN A 6 21.59 -1.68 9.17
N ALA A 7 21.78 -2.40 8.06
CA ALA A 7 21.15 -2.06 6.78
C ALA A 7 19.61 -2.06 6.86
N PHE A 8 19.01 -3.03 7.55
CA PHE A 8 17.57 -3.06 7.77
C PHE A 8 17.07 -1.86 8.59
N LYS A 9 17.74 -1.57 9.71
CA LYS A 9 17.37 -0.44 10.57
C LYS A 9 17.46 0.88 9.82
N THR A 10 18.54 1.08 9.08
CA THR A 10 18.72 2.27 8.23
C THR A 10 17.58 2.38 7.22
N LEU A 11 17.28 1.30 6.48
CA LEU A 11 16.17 1.28 5.53
C LEU A 11 14.84 1.63 6.20
N LEU A 12 14.53 1.01 7.34
CA LEU A 12 13.31 1.28 8.10
C LEU A 12 13.21 2.74 8.51
N PHE A 13 14.27 3.29 9.13
CA PHE A 13 14.27 4.67 9.59
C PHE A 13 14.13 5.64 8.42
N SER A 14 14.82 5.40 7.30
CA SER A 14 14.66 6.19 6.07
C SER A 14 13.21 6.22 5.60
N PHE A 15 12.56 5.06 5.52
CA PHE A 15 11.16 4.98 5.09
C PHE A 15 10.22 5.69 6.05
N ILE A 16 10.36 5.47 7.36
CA ILE A 16 9.48 6.08 8.36
C ILE A 16 9.68 7.59 8.41
N ILE A 17 10.92 8.08 8.34
CA ILE A 17 11.23 9.51 8.28
C ILE A 17 10.63 10.13 7.02
N ILE A 18 10.89 9.56 5.84
CA ILE A 18 10.42 10.14 4.58
C ILE A 18 8.88 10.10 4.50
N TYR A 19 8.24 9.01 4.92
CA TYR A 19 6.78 8.89 4.82
C TYR A 19 6.01 9.65 5.90
N PHE A 20 6.48 9.66 7.15
CA PHE A 20 5.70 10.17 8.28
C PHE A 20 6.28 11.44 8.94
N LEU A 21 7.58 11.71 8.80
CA LEU A 21 8.19 12.94 9.35
C LEU A 21 8.18 14.08 8.34
N LEU A 22 8.64 13.82 7.12
CA LEU A 22 8.76 14.88 6.11
C LEU A 22 7.37 15.33 5.64
N PRO A 23 7.14 16.65 5.53
CA PRO A 23 5.87 17.15 5.05
C PRO A 23 5.70 16.80 3.57
N LYS A 24 4.47 16.50 3.16
CA LYS A 24 4.17 16.16 1.76
C LYS A 24 4.08 17.38 0.85
N SER A 25 3.93 18.57 1.46
CA SER A 25 4.00 19.88 0.84
C SER A 25 4.81 20.82 1.71
N LEU A 26 5.57 21.72 1.10
CA LEU A 26 6.20 22.84 1.81
C LEU A 26 5.36 24.12 1.75
N GLU A 27 4.24 24.10 1.02
CA GLU A 27 3.32 25.22 0.97
C GLU A 27 2.31 25.13 2.11
N PHE A 28 2.39 26.09 3.03
CA PHE A 28 1.47 26.25 4.16
C PHE A 28 0.57 27.45 3.89
N ASN A 29 -0.73 27.22 3.64
CA ASN A 29 -1.68 28.32 3.56
C ASN A 29 -2.38 28.50 4.91
N TYR A 30 -1.94 29.50 5.68
CA TYR A 30 -2.42 29.79 7.04
C TYR A 30 -3.65 30.72 7.05
N ASN A 31 -4.04 31.31 5.90
CA ASN A 31 -4.95 32.47 5.86
C ASN A 31 -6.30 32.25 5.15
N GLY A 32 -6.77 31.01 5.02
CA GLY A 32 -8.22 30.75 4.88
C GLY A 32 -8.92 31.22 3.60
N ILE A 33 -8.19 31.65 2.56
CA ILE A 33 -8.77 31.86 1.22
C ILE A 33 -8.16 30.80 0.30
N TYR A 34 -9.06 29.91 -0.15
CA TYR A 34 -8.76 28.76 -1.00
C TYR A 34 -8.19 29.22 -2.34
N GLN A 35 -6.87 29.21 -2.45
CA GLN A 35 -6.24 28.96 -3.74
C GLN A 35 -5.95 27.46 -3.78
N GLU A 36 -6.52 26.80 -4.78
CA GLU A 36 -6.08 25.48 -5.22
C GLU A 36 -4.55 25.54 -5.27
N VAL A 37 -3.90 24.87 -4.32
CA VAL A 37 -2.44 24.73 -4.31
C VAL A 37 -2.13 24.00 -5.60
N GLY A 38 -1.75 24.76 -6.62
CA GLY A 38 -1.61 24.28 -7.98
C GLY A 38 -0.55 23.20 -8.00
N ASN A 39 -0.97 21.94 -7.93
CA ASN A 39 -0.24 20.72 -8.27
C ASN A 39 1.28 20.74 -8.03
N TYR A 40 1.79 21.30 -6.94
CA TYR A 40 3.23 21.28 -6.66
C TYR A 40 3.63 19.96 -6.01
N LEU A 41 3.50 18.88 -6.79
CA LEU A 41 3.87 17.51 -6.45
C LEU A 41 5.39 17.31 -6.27
N GLY A 42 6.19 18.36 -6.48
CA GLY A 42 7.65 18.35 -6.42
C GLY A 42 8.23 17.68 -5.17
N PRO A 43 7.85 18.09 -3.94
CA PRO A 43 8.36 17.46 -2.71
C PRO A 43 8.01 15.99 -2.62
N TRP A 44 6.82 15.58 -3.08
CA TRP A 44 6.40 14.19 -3.07
C TRP A 44 7.17 13.35 -4.09
N TYR A 45 7.35 13.84 -5.31
CA TYR A 45 8.17 13.16 -6.32
C TYR A 45 9.63 13.05 -5.85
N PHE A 46 10.19 14.12 -5.27
CA PHE A 46 11.55 14.11 -4.72
C PHE A 46 11.70 13.06 -3.60
N GLN A 47 10.71 12.95 -2.70
CA GLN A 47 10.69 11.92 -1.67
C GLN A 47 10.68 10.50 -2.26
N ARG A 48 9.89 10.25 -3.33
CA ARG A 48 9.87 8.94 -3.99
C ARG A 48 11.17 8.63 -4.72
N MET A 49 11.78 9.62 -5.38
CA MET A 49 13.09 9.46 -5.99
C MET A 49 14.16 9.15 -4.95
N LEU A 50 14.18 9.90 -3.84
CA LEU A 50 15.10 9.66 -2.73
C LEU A 50 14.95 8.24 -2.17
N LEU A 51 13.72 7.77 -1.96
CA LEU A 51 13.47 6.38 -1.55
C LEU A 51 13.98 5.38 -2.57
N THR A 52 13.81 5.66 -3.86
CA THR A 52 14.29 4.80 -4.94
C THR A 52 15.82 4.71 -4.95
N VAL A 53 16.51 5.82 -4.69
CA VAL A 53 17.97 5.84 -4.51
C VAL A 53 18.39 5.04 -3.28
N ILE A 54 17.71 5.22 -2.14
CA ILE A 54 17.97 4.46 -0.90
C ILE A 54 17.76 2.96 -1.13
N LEU A 55 16.70 2.57 -1.83
CA LEU A 55 16.43 1.19 -2.21
C LEU A 55 17.52 0.62 -3.12
N SER A 56 17.99 1.41 -4.09
CA SER A 56 19.09 1.01 -4.99
C SER A 56 20.37 0.74 -4.21
N ILE A 57 20.74 1.64 -3.28
CA ILE A 57 21.89 1.46 -2.39
C ILE A 57 21.68 0.22 -1.51
N PHE A 58 20.50 0.05 -0.93
CA PHE A 58 20.15 -1.10 -0.10
C PHE A 58 20.30 -2.42 -0.87
N ILE A 59 19.84 -2.47 -2.12
CA ILE A 59 20.04 -3.62 -3.03
C ILE A 59 21.54 -3.88 -3.17
N VAL A 60 22.33 -2.89 -3.61
CA VAL A 60 23.77 -3.05 -3.86
C VAL A 60 24.51 -3.59 -2.63
N LEU A 61 24.21 -3.05 -1.44
CA LEU A 61 24.83 -3.49 -0.19
C LEU A 61 24.45 -4.92 0.22
N ASN A 62 23.31 -5.42 -0.24
CA ASN A 62 22.78 -6.73 0.13
C ASN A 62 22.80 -7.75 -1.00
N LEU A 63 23.23 -7.40 -2.22
CA LEU A 63 23.26 -8.27 -3.41
C LEU A 63 23.93 -9.63 -3.15
N LYS A 64 25.06 -9.63 -2.44
CA LYS A 64 25.84 -10.85 -2.14
C LYS A 64 25.13 -11.81 -1.18
N ASN A 65 24.05 -11.36 -0.54
CA ASN A 65 23.33 -12.11 0.50
C ASN A 65 21.97 -12.63 0.01
N ILE A 66 21.70 -12.56 -1.30
CA ILE A 66 20.38 -12.90 -1.84
C ILE A 66 20.36 -14.33 -2.37
N GLU A 67 19.89 -15.28 -1.57
CA GLU A 67 19.59 -16.63 -2.06
C GLU A 67 18.21 -16.65 -2.71
N MET A 68 18.13 -16.51 -4.04
CA MET A 68 16.85 -16.50 -4.78
C MET A 68 16.44 -17.88 -5.28
N LYS A 69 15.15 -18.20 -5.11
CA LYS A 69 14.51 -19.28 -5.87
C LYS A 69 14.66 -18.99 -7.37
N VAL A 70 14.88 -20.03 -8.16
CA VAL A 70 15.01 -19.94 -9.63
C VAL A 70 13.82 -19.21 -10.24
N SER A 71 12.59 -19.48 -9.78
CA SER A 71 11.38 -18.77 -10.23
C SER A 71 11.49 -17.25 -10.10
N ASN A 72 12.08 -16.76 -9.01
CA ASN A 72 12.17 -15.33 -8.73
C ASN A 72 13.26 -14.68 -9.55
N VAL A 73 14.35 -15.42 -9.82
CA VAL A 73 15.39 -14.99 -10.76
C VAL A 73 14.80 -14.84 -12.16
N LEU A 74 14.03 -15.85 -12.62
CA LEU A 74 13.36 -15.80 -13.92
C LEU A 74 12.39 -14.61 -14.00
N TYR A 75 11.56 -14.39 -12.97
CA TYR A 75 10.67 -13.24 -12.91
C TYR A 75 11.41 -11.90 -12.97
N LEU A 76 12.53 -11.77 -12.26
CA LEU A 76 13.33 -10.54 -12.26
C LEU A 76 14.00 -10.31 -13.62
N ILE A 77 14.53 -11.35 -14.26
CA ILE A 77 15.10 -11.25 -15.61
C ILE A 77 14.02 -10.79 -16.58
N THR A 78 12.83 -11.40 -16.54
CA THR A 78 11.72 -11.04 -17.44
C THR A 78 11.25 -9.61 -17.21
N ILE A 79 10.97 -9.21 -15.95
CA ILE A 79 10.56 -7.82 -15.65
C ILE A 79 11.66 -6.85 -16.07
N THR A 80 12.93 -7.14 -15.80
CA THR A 80 14.05 -6.24 -16.14
C THR A 80 14.16 -6.10 -17.66
N GLY A 81 14.09 -7.20 -18.42
CA GLY A 81 14.12 -7.17 -19.88
C GLY A 81 12.98 -6.34 -20.47
N ILE A 82 11.74 -6.55 -20.00
CA ILE A 82 10.58 -5.76 -20.44
C ILE A 82 10.73 -4.28 -20.02
N SER A 83 11.22 -4.01 -18.81
CA SER A 83 11.41 -2.63 -18.32
C SER A 83 12.46 -1.88 -19.14
N VAL A 84 13.54 -2.55 -19.57
CA VAL A 84 14.54 -1.94 -20.47
C VAL A 84 13.90 -1.56 -21.81
N ILE A 85 13.05 -2.42 -22.36
CA ILE A 85 12.28 -2.10 -23.58
C ILE A 85 11.37 -0.90 -23.32
N GLN A 86 10.59 -0.91 -22.23
CA GLN A 86 9.71 0.20 -21.85
C GLN A 86 10.45 1.54 -21.73
N ILE A 87 11.63 1.54 -21.10
CA ILE A 87 12.49 2.74 -20.97
C ILE A 87 12.91 3.25 -22.36
N PHE A 88 13.26 2.37 -23.29
CA PHE A 88 13.60 2.75 -24.66
C PHE A 88 12.43 3.48 -25.37
N PHE A 89 11.19 3.17 -25.00
CA PHE A 89 9.98 3.83 -25.49
C PHE A 89 9.48 4.97 -24.59
N GLY A 90 10.30 5.43 -23.63
CA GLY A 90 9.98 6.57 -22.76
C GLY A 90 9.14 6.23 -21.52
N GLU A 91 8.85 4.96 -21.25
CA GLU A 91 8.09 4.52 -20.06
C GLU A 91 9.01 4.22 -18.86
N TYR A 92 9.39 5.28 -18.14
CA TYR A 92 10.34 5.20 -17.01
C TYR A 92 9.76 4.64 -15.71
N THR A 93 8.43 4.53 -15.59
CA THR A 93 7.79 4.07 -14.34
C THR A 93 8.07 2.60 -14.02
N SER A 94 8.44 1.81 -15.03
CA SER A 94 8.83 0.41 -14.93
C SER A 94 10.05 0.18 -14.03
N PHE A 95 11.00 1.11 -14.04
CA PHE A 95 12.21 1.06 -13.21
C PHE A 95 11.88 1.06 -11.71
N TYR A 96 10.86 1.83 -11.29
CA TYR A 96 10.40 1.87 -9.90
C TYR A 96 9.86 0.52 -9.42
N VAL A 97 9.23 -0.25 -10.30
CA VAL A 97 8.71 -1.58 -9.97
C VAL A 97 9.82 -2.57 -9.77
N VAL A 98 10.82 -2.58 -10.67
CA VAL A 98 11.99 -3.46 -10.56
C VAL A 98 12.68 -3.25 -9.21
N ILE A 99 12.99 -1.99 -8.88
CA ILE A 99 13.66 -1.65 -7.61
C ILE A 99 12.80 -2.03 -6.41
N GLY A 100 11.50 -1.71 -6.44
CA GLY A 100 10.58 -2.03 -5.36
C GLY A 100 10.46 -3.53 -5.12
N ILE A 101 10.27 -4.32 -6.16
CA ILE A 101 10.15 -5.78 -6.09
C ILE A 101 11.44 -6.41 -5.58
N LEU A 102 12.59 -6.03 -6.15
CA LEU A 102 13.87 -6.59 -5.73
C LEU A 102 14.15 -6.28 -4.26
N SER A 103 13.91 -5.04 -3.85
CA SER A 103 14.02 -4.64 -2.45
C SER A 103 13.07 -5.42 -1.53
N ALA A 104 11.83 -5.66 -1.98
CA ALA A 104 10.82 -6.38 -1.21
C ALA A 104 11.19 -7.85 -1.04
N LEU A 105 11.75 -8.47 -2.08
CA LEU A 105 12.27 -9.83 -2.03
C LEU A 105 13.41 -9.96 -1.02
N ILE A 106 14.39 -9.04 -1.06
CA ILE A 106 15.49 -8.97 -0.09
C ILE A 106 14.93 -8.82 1.32
N LEU A 107 14.06 -7.82 1.51
CA LEU A 107 13.47 -7.50 2.81
C LEU A 107 12.69 -8.67 3.40
N SER A 108 11.93 -9.40 2.58
CA SER A 108 11.13 -10.55 2.99
C SER A 108 11.95 -11.76 3.49
N ARG A 109 13.27 -11.70 3.34
CA ARG A 109 14.22 -12.75 3.73
C ARG A 109 15.21 -12.29 4.79
N MET A 110 15.16 -11.02 5.18
CA MET A 110 15.95 -10.57 6.31
C MET A 110 15.40 -11.19 7.60
N GLU A 111 16.31 -11.62 8.47
CA GLU A 111 15.96 -12.14 9.79
C GLU A 111 15.34 -11.07 10.69
N TYR A 112 14.72 -11.53 11.78
CA TYR A 112 14.18 -10.70 12.83
C TYR A 112 15.22 -9.69 13.36
N VAL A 113 14.88 -8.41 13.26
CA VAL A 113 15.70 -7.33 13.80
C VAL A 113 15.16 -6.87 15.15
N ASN A 114 15.98 -7.02 16.19
CA ASN A 114 15.67 -6.51 17.52
C ASN A 114 15.84 -4.99 17.57
N PHE A 115 14.81 -4.31 18.05
CA PHE A 115 14.84 -2.87 18.32
C PHE A 115 14.99 -2.62 19.82
N SER A 116 15.85 -1.67 20.18
CA SER A 116 15.97 -1.16 21.53
C SER A 116 14.70 -0.39 21.93
N SER A 117 14.50 -0.20 23.23
CA SER A 117 13.37 0.58 23.75
C SER A 117 13.41 2.04 23.26
N ILE A 118 14.61 2.61 23.09
CA ILE A 118 14.83 3.96 22.56
C ILE A 118 14.43 4.02 21.09
N GLU A 119 14.83 3.04 20.28
CA GLU A 119 14.47 2.97 18.86
C GLU A 119 12.95 2.85 18.67
N ILE A 120 12.27 2.02 19.47
CA ILE A 120 10.80 1.91 19.42
C ILE A 120 10.12 3.21 19.86
N LYS A 121 10.64 3.91 20.88
CA LYS A 121 10.12 5.23 21.28
C LYS A 121 10.28 6.25 20.15
N PHE A 122 11.44 6.28 19.50
CA PHE A 122 11.71 7.16 18.36
C PHE A 122 10.76 6.89 17.19
N ILE A 123 10.54 5.61 16.84
CA ILE A 123 9.57 5.20 15.82
C ILE A 123 8.17 5.72 16.17
N LYS A 124 7.72 5.51 17.42
CA LYS A 124 6.41 6.02 17.88
C LYS A 124 6.29 7.53 17.73
N VAL A 125 7.33 8.29 18.08
CA VAL A 125 7.33 9.75 17.93
C VAL A 125 7.18 10.13 16.46
N ILE A 126 7.92 9.50 15.54
CA ILE A 126 7.78 9.82 14.10
C ILE A 126 6.38 9.49 13.59
N PHE A 127 5.82 8.34 13.95
CA PHE A 127 4.44 7.98 13.56
C PHE A 127 3.40 8.98 14.07
N LEU A 128 3.63 9.66 15.20
CA LEU A 128 2.75 10.71 15.73
C LEU A 128 2.84 12.03 14.95
N VAL A 129 3.96 12.30 14.28
CA VAL A 129 4.09 13.52 13.48
C VAL A 129 3.09 13.53 12.33
N TYR A 130 2.84 12.39 11.70
CA TYR A 130 1.94 12.35 10.54
C TYR A 130 0.48 12.74 10.86
N PRO A 131 -0.18 12.23 11.92
CA PRO A 131 -1.46 12.77 12.40
C PRO A 131 -1.44 14.27 12.72
N ILE A 132 -0.31 14.81 13.20
CA ILE A 132 -0.20 16.26 13.46
C ILE A 132 -0.28 17.05 12.14
N GLN A 133 0.31 16.52 11.06
CA GLN A 133 0.23 17.15 9.74
C GLN A 133 -1.22 17.32 9.24
N TYR A 134 -2.17 16.48 9.67
CA TYR A 134 -3.59 16.64 9.31
C TYR A 134 -4.23 17.93 9.81
N PHE A 135 -3.70 18.53 10.87
CA PHE A 135 -4.18 19.82 11.35
C PHE A 135 -3.63 21.00 10.52
N LEU A 136 -2.59 20.76 9.73
CA LEU A 136 -1.91 21.79 8.94
C LEU A 136 -2.49 21.94 7.53
N PHE A 137 -3.13 20.91 6.98
CA PHE A 137 -3.64 20.94 5.61
C PHE A 137 -5.14 20.63 5.52
N ARG A 138 -5.82 21.35 4.63
CA ARG A 138 -7.23 21.13 4.28
C ARG A 138 -7.42 21.18 2.76
N ILE A 139 -8.20 20.25 2.21
CA ILE A 139 -8.63 20.24 0.80
C ILE A 139 -10.14 20.12 0.76
N HIS A 140 -10.83 21.02 0.04
CA HIS A 140 -12.30 20.99 -0.11
C HIS A 140 -13.03 20.82 1.24
N GLY A 141 -12.55 21.52 2.29
CA GLY A 141 -13.09 21.43 3.65
C GLY A 141 -12.72 20.19 4.47
N ARG A 142 -11.97 19.23 3.90
CA ARG A 142 -11.54 17.98 4.58
C ARG A 142 -10.13 18.12 5.15
N LEU A 143 -9.91 17.65 6.38
CA LEU A 143 -8.56 17.51 6.96
C LEU A 143 -7.79 16.43 6.19
N THR A 144 -6.56 16.72 5.81
CA THR A 144 -5.72 15.79 5.06
C THR A 144 -4.25 15.92 5.47
N GLY A 145 -3.49 14.83 5.39
CA GLY A 145 -2.04 14.85 5.63
C GLY A 145 -1.22 15.24 4.40
N SER A 146 -1.87 15.43 3.24
CA SER A 146 -1.26 15.89 1.98
C SER A 146 -2.29 16.45 1.00
N PHE A 147 -1.87 17.30 0.06
CA PHE A 147 -2.73 17.87 -1.00
C PHE A 147 -3.07 16.87 -2.15
N LEU A 148 -2.53 15.66 -2.11
CA LEU A 148 -2.59 14.68 -3.21
C LEU A 148 -3.97 14.02 -3.37
N ASP A 149 -4.44 13.35 -2.31
CA ASP A 149 -5.71 12.62 -2.28
C ASP A 149 -6.02 12.26 -0.81
N PRO A 150 -7.24 12.54 -0.31
CA PRO A 150 -7.67 12.10 1.02
C PRO A 150 -7.52 10.59 1.27
N ASN A 151 -7.59 9.76 0.23
CA ASN A 151 -7.45 8.31 0.32
C ASN A 151 -5.99 7.86 0.46
N ILE A 152 -5.06 8.56 -0.19
CA ILE A 152 -3.62 8.32 -0.01
C ILE A 152 -3.21 8.69 1.41
N SER A 153 -3.70 9.83 1.90
CA SER A 153 -3.43 10.25 3.26
C SER A 153 -4.05 9.29 4.27
N GLY A 154 -5.30 8.88 4.02
CA GLY A 154 -6.01 7.87 4.82
C GLY A 154 -5.23 6.56 4.93
N TYR A 155 -4.56 6.11 3.86
CA TYR A 155 -3.72 4.90 3.90
C TYR A 155 -2.58 5.00 4.93
N TYR A 156 -1.83 6.10 4.93
CA TYR A 156 -0.76 6.29 5.92
C TYR A 156 -1.32 6.44 7.34
N LEU A 157 -2.48 7.10 7.49
CA LEU A 157 -3.15 7.20 8.78
C LEU A 157 -3.62 5.84 9.30
N PHE A 158 -4.10 4.98 8.40
CA PHE A 158 -4.48 3.59 8.70
C PHE A 158 -3.27 2.77 9.15
N LEU A 159 -2.13 2.91 8.49
CA LEU A 159 -0.87 2.27 8.90
C LEU A 159 -0.43 2.72 10.30
N THR A 160 -0.51 4.02 10.59
CA THR A 160 -0.26 4.60 11.92
C THR A 160 -1.22 4.04 12.97
N TYR A 161 -2.51 3.95 12.64
CA TYR A 161 -3.54 3.37 13.51
C TYR A 161 -3.22 1.91 13.86
N ILE A 162 -2.99 1.06 12.86
CA ILE A 162 -2.65 -0.37 13.07
C ILE A 162 -1.40 -0.50 13.94
N PHE A 163 -0.38 0.33 13.69
CA PHE A 163 0.85 0.32 14.47
C PHE A 163 0.55 0.59 15.95
N PHE A 164 -0.13 1.69 16.30
CA PHE A 164 -0.43 1.99 17.71
C PHE A 164 -1.40 1.01 18.36
N ARG A 165 -2.39 0.53 17.61
CA ARG A 165 -3.34 -0.48 18.05
C ARG A 165 -2.63 -1.78 18.40
N ASN A 166 -1.72 -2.26 17.54
CA ASN A 166 -0.89 -3.43 17.82
C ASN A 166 0.12 -3.18 18.94
N TYR A 167 0.52 -1.94 19.20
CA TYR A 167 1.40 -1.58 20.32
C TYR A 167 0.67 -1.40 21.67
N ASN A 168 -0.65 -1.63 21.73
CA ASN A 168 -1.51 -1.46 22.91
C ASN A 168 -1.62 -0.01 23.40
N ASN A 169 -1.34 0.97 22.53
CA ASN A 169 -1.49 2.39 22.86
C ASN A 169 -2.92 2.84 22.50
N ASN A 170 -3.92 2.37 23.26
CA ASN A 170 -5.34 2.53 22.93
C ASN A 170 -5.77 4.00 22.77
N ILE A 171 -5.32 4.89 23.67
CA ILE A 171 -5.65 6.33 23.63
C ILE A 171 -5.14 6.95 22.33
N VAL A 172 -3.89 6.69 21.97
CA VAL A 172 -3.28 7.21 20.73
C VAL A 172 -3.99 6.64 19.49
N SER A 173 -4.30 5.35 19.48
CA SER A 173 -5.06 4.76 18.36
C SER A 173 -6.46 5.36 18.23
N LEU A 174 -7.12 5.72 19.34
CA LEU A 174 -8.42 6.38 19.34
C LEU A 174 -8.32 7.80 18.75
N ILE A 175 -7.30 8.56 19.14
CA ILE A 175 -7.04 9.90 18.58
C ILE A 175 -6.85 9.82 17.06
N ILE A 176 -6.04 8.85 16.59
CA ILE A 176 -5.81 8.63 15.15
C ILE A 176 -7.10 8.22 14.44
N LEU A 177 -7.92 7.37 15.05
CA LEU A 177 -9.22 6.98 14.53
C LEU A 177 -10.14 8.20 14.37
N SER A 178 -10.23 9.05 15.39
CA SER A 178 -11.02 10.29 15.33
C SER A 178 -10.53 11.19 14.19
N LEU A 179 -9.22 11.38 14.03
CA LEU A 179 -8.66 12.16 12.92
C LEU A 179 -9.00 11.56 11.56
N GLY A 180 -8.96 10.24 11.44
CA GLY A 180 -9.29 9.57 10.19
C GLY A 180 -10.78 9.65 9.85
N ILE A 181 -11.66 9.67 10.84
CA ILE A 181 -13.09 9.97 10.63
C ILE A 181 -13.25 11.41 10.11
N PHE A 182 -12.57 12.39 10.72
CA PHE A 182 -12.62 13.79 10.27
C PHE A 182 -11.97 14.03 8.88
N SER A 183 -11.14 13.10 8.40
CA SER A 183 -10.64 13.15 7.02
C SER A 183 -11.70 12.83 5.97
N PHE A 184 -12.84 12.26 6.38
CA PHE A 184 -13.91 11.75 5.51
C PHE A 184 -13.41 10.74 4.44
N SER A 185 -12.29 10.05 4.70
CA SER A 185 -11.82 8.97 3.83
C SER A 185 -12.63 7.69 4.07
N ARG A 186 -13.53 7.36 3.14
CA ARG A 186 -14.35 6.13 3.21
C ARG A 186 -13.50 4.88 3.32
N ASN A 187 -12.36 4.83 2.63
CA ASN A 187 -11.50 3.65 2.63
C ASN A 187 -10.75 3.48 3.95
N PHE A 188 -10.41 4.58 4.62
CA PHE A 188 -9.89 4.51 5.98
C PHE A 188 -10.90 3.89 6.92
N ILE A 189 -12.14 4.40 6.91
CA ILE A 189 -13.22 3.88 7.76
C ILE A 189 -13.45 2.39 7.47
N LEU A 190 -13.58 2.03 6.20
CA LEU A 190 -13.78 0.64 5.79
C LEU A 190 -12.65 -0.28 6.27
N ALA A 191 -11.39 0.12 6.08
CA ALA A 191 -10.25 -0.68 6.50
C ALA A 191 -10.16 -0.82 8.02
N VAL A 192 -10.45 0.25 8.79
CA VAL A 192 -10.52 0.16 10.25
C VAL A 192 -11.63 -0.77 10.70
N VAL A 193 -12.83 -0.66 10.11
CA VAL A 193 -13.97 -1.52 10.44
C VAL A 193 -13.62 -2.98 10.16
N ILE A 194 -13.07 -3.28 8.98
CA ILE A 194 -12.62 -4.64 8.63
C ILE A 194 -11.53 -5.12 9.59
N PHE A 195 -10.56 -4.28 9.92
CA PHE A 195 -9.50 -4.62 10.87
C PHE A 195 -10.06 -5.00 12.26
N GLU A 196 -10.97 -4.20 12.81
CA GLU A 196 -11.56 -4.46 14.13
C GLU A 196 -12.48 -5.69 14.10
N ILE A 197 -13.29 -5.89 13.04
CA ILE A 197 -14.11 -7.11 12.87
C ILE A 197 -13.22 -8.35 12.79
N LEU A 198 -12.18 -8.34 11.96
CA LEU A 198 -11.23 -9.45 11.83
C LEU A 198 -10.41 -9.66 13.12
N SER A 199 -10.29 -8.64 13.96
CA SER A 199 -9.61 -8.72 15.25
C SER A 199 -10.45 -9.40 16.34
N LEU A 200 -11.77 -9.55 16.16
CA LEU A 200 -12.66 -10.22 17.12
C LEU A 200 -12.26 -11.68 17.33
N LYS A 201 -12.26 -12.13 18.59
CA LYS A 201 -11.85 -13.50 18.97
C LYS A 201 -12.68 -14.58 18.26
N PHE A 202 -14.00 -14.37 18.13
CA PHE A 202 -14.89 -15.29 17.42
C PHE A 202 -14.50 -15.41 15.93
N ILE A 203 -14.27 -14.28 15.24
CA ILE A 203 -13.87 -14.27 13.83
C ILE A 203 -12.48 -14.91 13.65
N LYS A 204 -11.52 -14.61 14.55
CA LYS A 204 -10.22 -15.29 14.62
C LYS A 204 -10.35 -16.81 14.72
N ASN A 205 -11.24 -17.28 15.59
CA ASN A 205 -11.49 -18.71 15.78
C ASN A 205 -12.20 -19.35 14.58
N LEU A 206 -13.09 -18.62 13.89
CA LEU A 206 -13.74 -19.10 12.69
C LEU A 206 -12.72 -19.24 11.54
N LEU A 207 -11.96 -18.18 11.27
CA LEU A 207 -10.97 -18.15 10.19
C LEU A 207 -9.80 -19.11 10.42
N SER A 208 -9.46 -19.42 11.68
CA SER A 208 -8.44 -20.43 11.96
C SER A 208 -8.84 -21.83 11.48
N ARG A 209 -10.14 -22.13 11.37
CA ARG A 209 -10.67 -23.38 10.77
C ARG A 209 -10.53 -23.38 9.24
N PHE A 210 -10.55 -22.21 8.62
CA PHE A 210 -10.44 -22.02 7.18
C PHE A 210 -9.04 -21.57 6.74
N ARG A 211 -7.99 -21.96 7.48
CA ARG A 211 -6.59 -21.59 7.20
C ARG A 211 -6.11 -21.93 5.79
N PHE A 212 -6.70 -22.95 5.16
CA PHE A 212 -6.40 -23.29 3.77
C PHE A 212 -6.75 -22.14 2.81
N PHE A 213 -7.85 -21.42 3.05
CA PHE A 213 -8.28 -20.28 2.24
C PHE A 213 -7.49 -18.99 2.52
N LEU A 214 -6.68 -18.96 3.59
CA LEU A 214 -5.77 -17.85 3.90
C LEU A 214 -4.48 -17.95 3.07
N GLN A 215 -4.64 -17.92 1.74
CA GLN A 215 -3.56 -17.89 0.77
C GLN A 215 -3.66 -16.62 -0.06
N MET A 216 -2.57 -15.88 -0.19
CA MET A 216 -2.62 -14.56 -0.82
C MET A 216 -3.09 -14.60 -2.27
N HIS A 217 -2.68 -15.61 -3.04
CA HIS A 217 -3.13 -15.74 -4.42
C HIS A 217 -4.65 -15.94 -4.53
N LEU A 218 -5.27 -16.69 -3.61
CA LEU A 218 -6.72 -16.84 -3.55
C LEU A 218 -7.40 -15.52 -3.17
N ILE A 219 -6.87 -14.82 -2.16
CA ILE A 219 -7.43 -13.54 -1.71
C ILE A 219 -7.35 -12.50 -2.84
N VAL A 220 -6.22 -12.41 -3.54
CA VAL A 220 -6.06 -11.51 -4.69
C VAL A 220 -7.00 -11.91 -5.84
N LEU A 221 -7.07 -13.19 -6.21
CA LEU A 221 -7.96 -13.66 -7.28
C LEU A 221 -9.43 -13.35 -6.96
N LEU A 222 -9.88 -13.68 -5.76
CA LEU A 222 -11.24 -13.38 -5.31
C LEU A 222 -11.50 -11.88 -5.26
N SER A 223 -10.51 -11.07 -4.89
CA SER A 223 -10.65 -9.61 -4.88
C SER A 223 -10.82 -9.03 -6.29
N ILE A 224 -10.11 -9.56 -7.28
CA ILE A 224 -10.22 -9.17 -8.69
C ILE A 224 -11.58 -9.57 -9.24
N ILE A 225 -12.00 -10.83 -9.01
CA ILE A 225 -13.32 -11.33 -9.44
C ILE A 225 -14.43 -10.51 -8.79
N PHE A 226 -14.37 -10.27 -7.49
CA PHE A 226 -15.36 -9.48 -6.77
C PHE A 226 -15.47 -8.07 -7.33
N ILE A 227 -14.35 -7.37 -7.54
CA ILE A 227 -14.37 -6.02 -8.08
C ILE A 227 -14.91 -5.99 -9.51
N PHE A 228 -14.56 -6.98 -10.34
CA PHE A 228 -15.12 -7.10 -11.67
C PHE A 228 -16.66 -7.27 -11.63
N LEU A 229 -17.16 -8.20 -10.82
CA LEU A 229 -18.60 -8.46 -10.69
C LEU A 229 -19.36 -7.24 -10.15
N VAL A 230 -18.84 -6.61 -9.09
CA VAL A 230 -19.46 -5.40 -8.51
C VAL A 230 -19.43 -4.25 -9.51
N SER A 231 -18.32 -4.06 -10.24
CA SER A 231 -18.23 -3.00 -11.24
C SER A 231 -19.26 -3.20 -12.36
N SER A 232 -19.36 -4.42 -12.90
CA SER A 232 -20.33 -4.81 -13.93
C SER A 232 -21.76 -4.61 -13.44
N TYR A 233 -22.09 -5.09 -12.24
CA TYR A 233 -23.42 -4.89 -11.65
C TYR A 233 -23.75 -3.41 -11.53
N TYR A 234 -22.85 -2.63 -10.93
CA TYR A 234 -23.10 -1.22 -10.64
C TYR A 234 -23.28 -0.40 -11.92
N VAL A 235 -22.39 -0.54 -12.90
CA VAL A 235 -22.45 0.25 -14.15
C VAL A 235 -23.70 -0.09 -14.98
N ASN A 236 -24.18 -1.33 -14.93
CA ASN A 236 -25.38 -1.75 -15.66
C ASN A 236 -26.70 -1.31 -14.99
N HIS A 237 -26.70 -1.04 -13.69
CA HIS A 237 -27.93 -0.77 -12.92
C HIS A 237 -28.03 0.66 -12.37
N VAL A 238 -26.93 1.42 -12.35
CA VAL A 238 -26.91 2.80 -11.88
C VAL A 238 -26.64 3.72 -13.07
N SER A 239 -27.63 4.52 -13.48
CA SER A 239 -27.41 5.50 -14.56
C SER A 239 -26.55 6.66 -14.06
N TYR A 240 -25.59 7.14 -14.87
CA TYR A 240 -24.79 8.34 -14.57
C TYR A 240 -25.66 9.58 -14.26
N THR A 241 -26.86 9.66 -14.82
CA THR A 241 -27.82 10.77 -14.61
C THR A 241 -28.55 10.72 -13.26
N GLN A 242 -28.53 9.58 -12.55
CA GLN A 242 -29.19 9.38 -11.25
C GLN A 242 -28.27 9.66 -10.05
N VAL A 243 -27.10 10.23 -10.34
CA VAL A 243 -25.98 10.26 -9.43
C VAL A 243 -25.90 11.60 -8.71
N THR A 244 -25.92 11.57 -7.37
CA THR A 244 -25.95 12.81 -6.57
C THR A 244 -24.55 13.41 -6.33
N GLY A 245 -24.49 14.75 -6.30
CA GLY A 245 -23.34 15.54 -5.86
C GLY A 245 -23.51 16.07 -4.42
N GLY A 246 -22.48 16.66 -3.81
CA GLY A 246 -22.59 17.33 -2.49
C GLY A 246 -22.57 16.42 -1.25
N TYR A 247 -23.17 16.87 -0.15
CA TYR A 247 -23.20 16.19 1.17
C TYR A 247 -23.93 14.84 1.13
N GLU A 248 -24.94 14.72 0.25
CA GLU A 248 -25.70 13.48 0.02
C GLU A 248 -24.83 12.32 -0.46
N ARG A 249 -23.64 12.61 -1.02
CA ARG A 249 -22.64 11.59 -1.36
C ARG A 249 -22.23 10.74 -0.16
N ILE A 250 -22.24 11.28 1.06
CA ILE A 250 -21.82 10.50 2.24
C ILE A 250 -22.85 9.39 2.55
N MET A 251 -24.13 9.64 2.25
CA MET A 251 -25.25 8.74 2.57
C MET A 251 -25.66 7.84 1.40
N ASN A 252 -25.30 8.20 0.16
CA ASN A 252 -25.69 7.46 -1.03
C ASN A 252 -24.51 6.68 -1.64
N ILE A 253 -24.71 5.37 -1.84
CA ILE A 253 -23.75 4.52 -2.56
C ILE A 253 -23.75 4.87 -4.06
N ALA A 254 -24.90 5.32 -4.59
CA ALA A 254 -25.10 5.77 -5.97
C ALA A 254 -24.52 7.18 -6.22
N ASP A 255 -23.20 7.33 -6.06
CA ASP A 255 -22.49 8.59 -6.28
C ASP A 255 -21.52 8.56 -7.48
N SER A 256 -21.12 9.75 -7.96
CA SER A 256 -20.36 9.90 -9.24
C SER A 256 -18.92 9.46 -9.10
N SER A 257 -18.42 9.47 -7.87
CA SER A 257 -17.11 8.94 -7.54
C SER A 257 -17.11 7.42 -7.72
N ASN A 258 -18.10 6.72 -7.18
CA ASN A 258 -18.23 5.27 -7.29
C ASN A 258 -18.54 4.84 -8.72
N TYR A 259 -19.44 5.53 -9.43
CA TYR A 259 -19.70 5.22 -10.85
C TYR A 259 -18.44 5.33 -11.69
N SER A 260 -17.70 6.43 -11.57
CA SER A 260 -16.42 6.64 -12.27
C SER A 260 -15.41 5.53 -11.95
N ARG A 261 -15.28 5.15 -10.67
CA ARG A 261 -14.36 4.08 -10.23
C ARG A 261 -14.68 2.73 -10.87
N PHE A 262 -15.95 2.35 -10.86
CA PHE A 262 -16.39 1.07 -11.40
C PHE A 262 -16.35 1.06 -12.93
N SER A 263 -16.75 2.16 -13.57
CA SER A 263 -16.62 2.33 -15.03
C SER A 263 -15.17 2.23 -15.49
N ALA A 264 -14.23 2.90 -14.81
CA ALA A 264 -12.80 2.84 -15.14
C ALA A 264 -12.20 1.44 -15.00
N ASN A 265 -12.67 0.62 -14.04
CA ASN A 265 -12.24 -0.77 -13.93
C ASN A 265 -12.71 -1.60 -15.14
N LEU A 266 -13.95 -1.40 -15.61
CA LEU A 266 -14.49 -2.12 -16.78
C LEU A 266 -13.84 -1.66 -18.08
N ASP A 267 -13.66 -0.36 -18.25
CA ASP A 267 -12.94 0.23 -19.38
C ASP A 267 -11.55 -0.38 -19.51
N PHE A 268 -10.81 -0.46 -18.41
CA PHE A 268 -9.50 -1.12 -18.38
C PHE A 268 -9.54 -2.59 -18.82
N VAL A 269 -10.52 -3.37 -18.34
CA VAL A 269 -10.66 -4.78 -18.75
C VAL A 269 -10.95 -4.89 -20.24
N ASN A 270 -11.86 -4.06 -20.77
CA ASN A 270 -12.19 -4.04 -22.19
C ASN A 270 -10.98 -3.68 -23.05
N ARG A 271 -10.17 -2.71 -22.62
CA ARG A 271 -8.95 -2.30 -23.29
C ARG A 271 -7.91 -3.42 -23.32
N ILE A 272 -7.70 -4.14 -22.22
CA ILE A 272 -6.83 -5.35 -22.23
C ILE A 272 -7.33 -6.38 -23.24
N LEU A 273 -8.64 -6.63 -23.29
CA LEU A 273 -9.23 -7.59 -24.23
C LEU A 273 -9.02 -7.16 -25.70
N GLN A 274 -8.91 -5.86 -25.96
CA GLN A 274 -8.58 -5.29 -27.27
C GLN A 274 -7.08 -5.29 -27.58
N GLY A 275 -6.23 -5.72 -26.64
CA GLY A 275 -4.78 -5.79 -26.78
C GLY A 275 -4.04 -4.56 -26.25
N ASP A 276 -4.74 -3.56 -25.71
CA ASP A 276 -4.09 -2.44 -25.04
C ASP A 276 -3.32 -2.93 -23.81
N PHE A 277 -2.25 -2.21 -23.49
CA PHE A 277 -1.46 -2.41 -22.28
C PHE A 277 -0.78 -3.76 -22.12
N LEU A 278 -0.73 -4.64 -23.14
CA LEU A 278 -0.08 -5.94 -23.01
C LEU A 278 1.37 -5.83 -22.52
N VAL A 279 2.17 -5.03 -23.22
CA VAL A 279 3.58 -4.78 -22.91
C VAL A 279 3.77 -3.37 -22.36
N MET A 280 3.22 -2.34 -22.99
CA MET A 280 3.42 -0.94 -22.57
C MET A 280 2.31 -0.49 -21.63
N GLY A 281 2.66 -0.09 -20.41
CA GLY A 281 1.72 0.57 -19.52
C GLY A 281 1.48 2.04 -19.90
N ASN A 282 0.64 2.72 -19.14
CA ASN A 282 0.40 4.16 -19.24
C ASN A 282 0.98 4.90 -18.05
N GLY A 283 2.16 4.51 -17.58
CA GLY A 283 2.62 4.89 -16.25
C GLY A 283 3.12 6.32 -16.15
N THR A 284 3.70 6.84 -17.24
CA THR A 284 4.22 8.21 -17.33
C THR A 284 3.12 9.28 -17.42
N THR A 285 2.03 8.99 -18.13
CA THR A 285 0.88 9.90 -18.31
C THR A 285 -0.30 9.54 -17.39
N MET A 286 -0.14 8.56 -16.49
CA MET A 286 -1.19 8.05 -15.59
C MET A 286 -1.83 9.16 -14.73
N ASP A 287 -1.05 10.18 -14.37
CA ASP A 287 -1.50 11.28 -13.52
C ASP A 287 -2.28 12.35 -14.32
N GLU A 288 -2.22 12.32 -15.66
CA GLU A 288 -2.89 13.28 -16.54
C GLU A 288 -4.31 12.81 -16.96
N GLN A 289 -4.57 11.50 -16.99
CA GLN A 289 -5.85 10.91 -17.43
C GLN A 289 -6.64 10.25 -16.27
N SER A 290 -7.10 11.07 -15.33
CA SER A 290 -7.71 10.59 -14.07
C SER A 290 -9.02 9.80 -14.24
N HIS A 291 -9.77 9.98 -15.33
CA HIS A 291 -11.09 9.38 -15.54
C HIS A 291 -11.09 7.93 -16.04
N HIS A 292 -10.01 7.47 -16.69
CA HIS A 292 -9.90 6.10 -17.23
C HIS A 292 -9.02 5.19 -16.37
N ARG A 293 -8.50 5.70 -15.25
CA ARG A 293 -7.56 4.96 -14.42
C ARG A 293 -8.31 3.96 -13.54
N PRO A 294 -8.01 2.65 -13.62
CA PRO A 294 -8.64 1.69 -12.72
C PRO A 294 -8.26 1.98 -11.27
N HIS A 295 -9.21 1.79 -10.36
CA HIS A 295 -9.05 2.11 -8.94
C HIS A 295 -8.62 0.91 -8.10
N ASN A 296 -8.81 -0.31 -8.60
CA ASN A 296 -8.26 -1.51 -8.00
C ASN A 296 -6.73 -1.55 -8.17
N ALA A 297 -5.99 -1.87 -7.10
CA ALA A 297 -4.53 -1.87 -7.09
C ALA A 297 -3.91 -2.84 -8.10
N PHE A 298 -4.53 -4.00 -8.31
CA PHE A 298 -4.04 -5.03 -9.24
C PHE A 298 -4.22 -4.61 -10.68
N PHE A 299 -5.42 -4.13 -11.02
CA PHE A 299 -5.68 -3.52 -12.33
C PHE A 299 -4.81 -2.31 -12.58
N ARG A 300 -4.58 -1.49 -11.56
CA ARG A 300 -3.74 -0.30 -11.69
C ARG A 300 -2.27 -0.64 -11.88
N ALA A 301 -1.75 -1.66 -11.22
CA ALA A 301 -0.39 -2.13 -11.49
C ALA A 301 -0.24 -2.58 -12.96
N MET A 302 -1.22 -3.32 -13.49
CA MET A 302 -1.24 -3.73 -14.90
C MET A 302 -1.39 -2.54 -15.85
N TYR A 303 -2.28 -1.60 -15.55
CA TYR A 303 -2.45 -0.36 -16.33
C TYR A 303 -1.17 0.47 -16.37
N ARG A 304 -0.50 0.61 -15.22
CA ARG A 304 0.67 1.48 -15.07
C ARG A 304 1.93 0.90 -15.68
N TYR A 305 2.12 -0.40 -15.58
CA TYR A 305 3.38 -1.04 -15.97
C TYR A 305 3.25 -1.97 -17.17
N GLY A 306 2.05 -2.13 -17.72
CA GLY A 306 1.74 -3.15 -18.70
C GLY A 306 1.31 -4.44 -18.01
N PHE A 307 0.43 -5.19 -18.68
CA PHE A 307 -0.21 -6.40 -18.16
C PHE A 307 0.81 -7.44 -17.70
N ILE A 308 1.84 -7.70 -18.52
CA ILE A 308 2.86 -8.71 -18.20
C ILE A 308 3.67 -8.32 -16.96
N VAL A 309 4.19 -7.09 -16.91
CA VAL A 309 4.99 -6.60 -15.76
C VAL A 309 4.12 -6.54 -14.50
N GLY A 310 2.90 -6.02 -14.62
CA GLY A 310 1.93 -5.98 -13.53
C GLY A 310 1.60 -7.36 -12.99
N LEU A 311 1.36 -8.35 -13.86
CA LEU A 311 1.09 -9.73 -13.45
C LEU A 311 2.27 -10.33 -12.67
N ILE A 312 3.50 -10.18 -13.17
CA ILE A 312 4.68 -10.71 -12.47
C ILE A 312 4.87 -9.99 -11.13
N ALA A 313 4.64 -8.68 -11.07
CA ALA A 313 4.65 -7.93 -9.82
C ALA A 313 3.64 -8.48 -8.80
N ILE A 314 2.43 -8.83 -9.25
CA ILE A 314 1.38 -9.43 -8.43
C ILE A 314 1.76 -10.82 -7.95
N LEU A 315 2.40 -11.64 -8.80
CA LEU A 315 2.89 -12.97 -8.41
C LEU A 315 3.94 -12.86 -7.29
N ILE A 316 4.88 -11.92 -7.41
CA ILE A 316 5.89 -11.70 -6.37
C ILE A 316 5.26 -11.12 -5.10
N PHE A 317 4.33 -10.16 -5.22
CA PHE A 317 3.53 -9.66 -4.10
C PHE A 317 2.85 -10.80 -3.35
N ASN A 318 2.20 -11.72 -4.09
CA ASN A 318 1.56 -12.89 -3.51
C ASN A 318 2.55 -13.77 -2.77
N GLU A 319 3.70 -14.09 -3.35
CA GLU A 319 4.73 -14.89 -2.68
C GLU A 319 5.19 -14.26 -1.36
N ILE A 320 5.49 -12.96 -1.39
CA ILE A 320 5.98 -12.22 -0.21
C ILE A 320 4.90 -12.18 0.87
N MET A 321 3.68 -11.77 0.52
CA MET A 321 2.61 -11.55 1.49
C MET A 321 2.06 -12.87 2.05
N ASN A 322 2.19 -13.98 1.32
CA ASN A 322 1.75 -15.30 1.79
C ASN A 322 2.51 -15.77 3.04
N LYS A 323 3.73 -15.26 3.27
CA LYS A 323 4.49 -15.49 4.51
C LYS A 323 3.81 -14.87 5.74
N TYR A 324 3.06 -13.79 5.55
CA TYR A 324 2.51 -12.98 6.64
C TYR A 324 1.01 -13.20 6.86
N VAL A 325 0.27 -13.59 5.81
CA VAL A 325 -1.20 -13.66 5.81
C VAL A 325 -1.78 -14.53 6.91
N LYS A 326 -1.22 -15.72 7.14
CA LYS A 326 -1.78 -16.67 8.11
C LYS A 326 -1.75 -16.14 9.55
N ASN A 327 -0.73 -15.35 9.89
CA ASN A 327 -0.48 -14.87 11.25
C ASN A 327 -0.93 -13.42 11.49
N ASN A 328 -1.27 -12.70 10.42
CA ASN A 328 -1.64 -11.28 10.45
C ASN A 328 -2.80 -10.99 9.49
N PHE A 329 -3.75 -11.92 9.39
CA PHE A 329 -4.86 -11.82 8.45
C PHE A 329 -5.75 -10.61 8.74
N GLU A 330 -5.82 -10.13 9.98
CA GLU A 330 -6.59 -8.93 10.33
C GLU A 330 -6.00 -7.67 9.69
N ILE A 331 -4.66 -7.58 9.64
CA ILE A 331 -3.94 -6.47 9.01
C ILE A 331 -4.06 -6.61 7.49
N ILE A 332 -3.80 -7.81 6.98
CA ILE A 332 -3.75 -8.06 5.53
C ILE A 332 -5.14 -7.98 4.90
N GLY A 333 -6.19 -8.48 5.56
CA GLY A 333 -7.57 -8.35 5.09
C GLY A 333 -8.01 -6.89 5.00
N ALA A 334 -7.64 -6.08 5.99
CA ALA A 334 -7.94 -4.65 5.98
C ALA A 334 -7.11 -3.87 4.93
N LEU A 335 -5.84 -4.24 4.70
CA LEU A 335 -5.05 -3.71 3.58
C LEU A 335 -5.65 -4.10 2.22
N MET A 336 -6.14 -5.34 2.08
CA MET A 336 -6.79 -5.80 0.86
C MET A 336 -8.07 -5.00 0.56
N ALA A 337 -8.83 -4.59 1.59
CA ALA A 337 -9.96 -3.69 1.40
C ALA A 337 -9.54 -2.33 0.81
N TYR A 338 -8.38 -1.81 1.20
CA TYR A 338 -7.78 -0.64 0.56
C TYR A 338 -7.44 -0.94 -0.90
N TYR A 339 -6.71 -2.03 -1.17
CA TYR A 339 -6.25 -2.38 -2.51
C TYR A 339 -7.39 -2.69 -3.48
N MET A 340 -8.54 -3.17 -2.98
CA MET A 340 -9.72 -3.42 -3.79
C MET A 340 -10.34 -2.13 -4.35
N LEU A 341 -10.33 -1.05 -3.57
CA LEU A 341 -11.05 0.18 -3.89
C LEU A 341 -10.15 1.38 -4.20
N LEU A 342 -8.84 1.30 -3.92
CA LEU A 342 -7.91 2.37 -4.26
C LEU A 342 -6.43 1.95 -4.38
N ASN A 343 -5.81 2.66 -5.33
CA ASN A 343 -4.38 2.99 -5.47
C ASN A 343 -3.38 1.86 -5.74
N ASP A 344 -2.28 2.22 -6.39
CA ASP A 344 -1.15 1.35 -6.72
C ASP A 344 -0.21 1.18 -5.50
N PHE A 345 -0.69 0.48 -4.48
CA PHE A 345 0.04 0.25 -3.22
C PHE A 345 0.70 -1.13 -3.12
N ILE A 346 0.57 -1.95 -4.16
CA ILE A 346 1.08 -3.32 -4.19
C ILE A 346 2.47 -3.43 -4.85
N THR A 347 3.00 -2.32 -5.38
CA THR A 347 4.32 -2.24 -6.01
C THR A 347 5.18 -1.13 -5.39
N GLY A 348 6.47 -1.08 -5.73
CA GLY A 348 7.32 0.06 -5.40
C GLY A 348 7.55 0.28 -3.90
N ASN A 349 7.56 1.55 -3.50
CA ASN A 349 7.85 1.98 -2.14
C ASN A 349 6.73 1.60 -1.15
N GLU A 350 5.49 1.57 -1.62
CA GLU A 350 4.33 1.32 -0.77
C GLU A 350 4.24 -0.15 -0.33
N LEU A 351 4.69 -1.08 -1.18
CA LEU A 351 4.94 -2.47 -0.78
C LEU A 351 6.00 -2.55 0.32
N ILE A 352 7.14 -1.88 0.13
CA ILE A 352 8.23 -1.85 1.12
C ILE A 352 7.75 -1.30 2.45
N LEU A 353 7.03 -0.18 2.43
CA LEU A 353 6.46 0.43 3.63
C LEU A 353 5.54 -0.55 4.37
N THR A 354 4.67 -1.24 3.64
CA THR A 354 3.77 -2.26 4.20
C THR A 354 4.55 -3.37 4.89
N LEU A 355 5.60 -3.89 4.23
CA LEU A 355 6.44 -4.95 4.77
C LEU A 355 7.20 -4.51 6.02
N LEU A 356 7.75 -3.30 6.01
CA LEU A 356 8.44 -2.73 7.16
C LEU A 356 7.52 -2.62 8.37
N ILE A 357 6.28 -2.18 8.18
CA ILE A 357 5.29 -2.07 9.26
C ILE A 357 4.83 -3.44 9.75
N LEU A 358 4.59 -4.40 8.86
CA LEU A 358 4.29 -5.78 9.24
C LEU A 358 5.43 -6.38 10.07
N LEU A 359 6.68 -6.20 9.64
CA LEU A 359 7.86 -6.66 10.38
C LEU A 359 7.96 -6.02 11.77
N LEU A 360 7.71 -4.70 11.88
CA LEU A 360 7.67 -4.00 13.17
C LEU A 360 6.61 -4.56 14.13
N ILE A 361 5.45 -4.97 13.60
CA ILE A 361 4.35 -5.53 14.39
C ILE A 361 4.65 -6.98 14.79
N VAL A 362 5.16 -7.80 13.87
CA VAL A 362 5.53 -9.19 14.14
C VAL A 362 6.67 -9.26 15.17
N ASN A 363 7.67 -8.37 15.07
CA ASN A 363 8.75 -8.28 16.06
C ASN A 363 8.21 -8.11 17.49
N LYS A 364 7.20 -7.26 17.69
CA LYS A 364 6.54 -7.08 19.00
C LYS A 364 5.95 -8.39 19.55
N LYS A 365 5.32 -9.20 18.70
CA LYS A 365 4.71 -10.48 19.11
C LYS A 365 5.78 -11.47 19.58
N SER A 366 6.97 -11.49 18.96
CA SER A 366 8.09 -12.34 19.38
C SER A 366 8.71 -11.92 20.73
N PHE A 367 8.73 -10.62 21.07
CA PHE A 367 9.21 -10.14 22.38
C PHE A 367 8.31 -10.57 23.54
N LYS A 368 7.01 -10.71 23.31
CA LYS A 368 6.04 -11.12 24.35
C LYS A 368 5.97 -12.64 24.54
N ASN A 369 6.53 -13.44 23.63
CA ASN A 369 6.44 -14.89 23.68
C ASN A 369 7.71 -15.55 23.11
N PRO A 370 8.82 -15.61 23.87
CA PRO A 370 10.10 -16.14 23.39
C PRO A 370 10.04 -17.63 22.98
N ARG A 371 9.03 -18.38 23.45
CA ARG A 371 8.83 -19.81 23.15
C ARG A 371 8.49 -20.13 21.68
N VAL A 372 8.16 -19.12 20.86
CA VAL A 372 7.93 -19.34 19.41
C VAL A 372 9.23 -19.63 18.65
N LYS A 373 10.41 -19.38 19.26
CA LYS A 373 11.71 -19.65 18.64
C LYS A 373 12.11 -21.13 18.61
N GLU A 374 11.56 -21.98 19.48
CA GLU A 374 12.05 -23.36 19.61
C GLU A 374 11.42 -24.37 18.65
N VAL A 375 10.32 -24.02 17.97
CA VAL A 375 9.60 -24.97 17.09
C VAL A 375 10.09 -24.91 15.63
N GLY A 376 10.96 -23.96 15.28
CA GLY A 376 11.48 -23.78 13.91
C GLY A 376 12.92 -24.24 13.69
N SER A 377 13.64 -24.66 14.74
CA SER A 377 15.05 -25.11 14.66
C SER A 377 15.24 -26.60 14.92
N LEU A 378 14.15 -27.37 14.99
CA LEU A 378 14.13 -28.83 15.11
C LEU A 378 13.34 -29.44 13.96
N SER A 379 13.78 -29.16 12.74
CA SER A 379 13.56 -30.03 11.58
C SER A 379 14.68 -29.72 10.59
N SER A 380 15.78 -30.45 10.79
CA SER A 380 16.90 -30.68 9.87
C SER A 380 16.49 -30.78 8.41
#